data_AF-A0A2V8MEY2-F1
#
_entry.id   AF-A0A2V8MEY2-F1
#
_cell.length_a   1.000
_cell.length_b   1.000
_cell.length_c   1.000
_cell.angle_alpha   90.00
_cell.angle_beta   90.00
_cell.angle_gamma   90.00
#
_symmetry.space_group_name_H-M   'P 1'
#
loop_
_entity.id
_entity.type
_entity.pdbx_description
1 polymer ?
#
loop_
_entity_poly.entity_id
_entity_poly.type
_entity_poly.pdbx_seq_one_letter_code
_entity_poly.pdbx_strand_id
1 'polypeptide(L)'
;MMLNKGRHGRGQILSRASVELMTSDQLTPEQRAGCEVFFGTHSSWGFGMAVDIQRNEIFHTPGRFGWTGGHGTSAYTDPAEGMIGIIFTPRMMDSPEPPKVFTDFWTLAYGAME
;
A
#
# COMPACT_ATOMS: atom_id res chain seq x y z
N MET A 1 7.70 8.70 8.24
CA MET A 1 8.93 7.92 8.49
C MET A 1 9.30 7.08 7.28
N MET A 2 8.47 6.12 6.87
CA MET A 2 8.76 5.26 5.71
C MET A 2 8.92 6.05 4.40
N LEU A 3 7.99 6.98 4.11
CA LEU A 3 8.12 7.90 2.97
C LEU A 3 9.44 8.70 2.98
N ASN A 4 9.94 9.05 4.16
CA ASN A 4 11.20 9.78 4.33
C ASN A 4 12.38 8.85 4.62
N LYS A 5 12.40 7.66 4.00
CA LYS A 5 13.53 6.71 4.01
C LYS A 5 14.05 6.41 5.43
N GLY A 6 13.13 6.23 6.37
CA GLY A 6 13.44 5.83 7.74
C GLY A 6 13.65 6.99 8.72
N ARG A 7 13.54 8.24 8.28
CA ARG A 7 13.70 9.44 9.13
C ARG A 7 12.39 9.93 9.70
N HIS A 8 12.41 10.37 10.96
CA HIS A 8 11.30 11.07 11.60
C HIS A 8 11.84 12.19 12.50
N GLY A 9 11.43 13.43 12.25
CA GLY A 9 12.04 14.60 12.88
C GLY A 9 13.56 14.64 12.60
N ARG A 10 14.35 14.71 13.67
CA ARG A 10 15.82 14.74 13.57
C ARG A 10 16.47 13.34 13.56
N GLY A 11 15.73 12.30 13.95
CA GLY A 11 16.25 10.94 14.13
C GLY A 11 16.14 10.05 12.91
N GLN A 12 17.09 9.13 12.76
CA GLN A 12 16.99 7.97 11.87
C GLN A 12 16.44 6.80 12.69
N ILE A 13 15.22 6.38 12.41
CA ILE A 13 14.60 5.22 13.08
C ILE A 13 15.05 3.93 12.40
N LEU A 14 15.14 3.93 11.05
CA LEU A 14 15.25 2.67 10.29
C LEU A 14 16.33 2.53 9.21
N SER A 15 17.40 3.31 9.10
CA SER A 15 18.23 3.29 7.86
C SER A 15 17.42 3.45 6.54
N ARG A 16 18.10 3.76 5.44
CA ARG A 16 17.43 3.79 4.13
C ARG A 16 17.23 2.38 3.58
N ALA A 17 18.28 1.55 3.68
CA ALA A 17 18.31 0.21 3.10
C ALA A 17 17.25 -0.72 3.72
N SER A 18 16.97 -0.60 5.03
CA SER A 18 15.91 -1.40 5.65
C SER A 18 14.53 -1.00 5.15
N VAL A 19 14.26 0.30 4.94
CA VAL A 19 12.98 0.74 4.37
C VAL A 19 12.81 0.23 2.94
N GLU A 20 13.85 0.34 2.11
CA GLU A 20 13.84 -0.18 0.74
C GLU A 20 13.57 -1.68 0.73
N LEU A 21 14.24 -2.45 1.59
CA LEU A 21 14.03 -3.89 1.70
C LEU A 21 12.63 -4.25 2.22
N MET A 22 12.12 -3.52 3.23
CA MET A 22 10.79 -3.78 3.78
C MET A 22 9.66 -3.52 2.78
N THR A 23 9.88 -2.61 1.83
CA THR A 23 8.87 -2.10 0.90
C THR A 23 9.08 -2.58 -0.54
N SER A 24 10.00 -3.52 -0.76
CA SER A 24 10.16 -4.21 -2.04
C SER A 24 9.39 -5.52 -2.08
N ASP A 25 9.17 -6.03 -3.29
CA ASP A 25 8.63 -7.38 -3.50
C ASP A 25 9.57 -8.44 -2.89
N GLN A 26 9.04 -9.22 -1.94
CA GLN A 26 9.77 -10.31 -1.27
C GLN A 26 9.31 -11.69 -1.73
N LEU A 27 8.36 -11.76 -2.67
CA LEU A 27 7.82 -13.02 -3.18
C LEU A 27 8.32 -13.29 -4.60
N THR A 28 8.58 -14.56 -4.91
CA THR A 28 8.74 -14.98 -6.31
C THR A 28 7.38 -15.09 -7.00
N PRO A 29 7.32 -15.10 -8.35
CA PRO A 29 6.08 -15.34 -9.06
C PRO A 29 5.35 -16.62 -8.62
N GLU A 30 6.10 -17.70 -8.35
CA GLU A 30 5.55 -18.99 -7.91
C GLU A 30 4.93 -18.91 -6.52
N GLN A 31 5.47 -18.08 -5.62
CA GLN A 31 4.91 -17.86 -4.29
C GLN A 31 3.64 -17.01 -4.30
N ARG A 32 3.47 -16.16 -5.32
CA ARG A 32 2.25 -15.37 -5.52
C ARG A 32 1.12 -16.14 -6.17
N ALA A 33 1.43 -17.18 -6.95
CA ALA A 33 0.42 -17.97 -7.63
C ALA A 33 -0.61 -18.54 -6.63
N GLY A 34 -1.90 -18.28 -6.85
CA GLY A 34 -2.98 -18.69 -5.94
C GLY A 34 -3.29 -17.70 -4.81
N CYS A 35 -2.55 -16.58 -4.70
CA CYS A 35 -2.80 -15.52 -3.71
C CYS A 35 -3.59 -14.33 -4.30
N GLU A 36 -4.26 -14.50 -5.44
CA GLU A 36 -4.94 -13.43 -6.17
C GLU A 36 -6.06 -12.79 -5.33
N VAL A 37 -6.64 -13.53 -4.38
CA VAL A 37 -7.62 -12.99 -3.43
C VAL A 37 -7.06 -11.86 -2.54
N PHE A 38 -5.74 -11.85 -2.29
CA PHE A 38 -5.08 -10.82 -1.48
C PHE A 38 -4.38 -9.75 -2.34
N PHE A 39 -3.79 -10.16 -3.46
CA PHE A 39 -2.89 -9.30 -4.24
C PHE A 39 -3.41 -8.93 -5.63
N GLY A 40 -4.51 -9.54 -6.05
CA GLY A 40 -4.91 -9.54 -7.46
C GLY A 40 -3.76 -9.96 -8.36
N THR A 41 -3.68 -9.34 -9.53
CA THR A 41 -2.54 -9.49 -10.44
C THR A 41 -1.48 -8.40 -10.24
N HIS A 42 -1.69 -7.44 -9.34
CA HIS A 42 -0.96 -6.16 -9.35
C HIS A 42 -0.12 -5.87 -8.11
N SER A 43 -0.31 -6.63 -7.03
CA SER A 43 0.46 -6.45 -5.79
C SER A 43 1.26 -7.71 -5.44
N SER A 44 2.11 -7.56 -4.42
CA SER A 44 2.89 -8.60 -3.78
C SER A 44 2.99 -8.33 -2.28
N TRP A 45 3.89 -9.01 -1.59
CA TRP A 45 4.16 -8.84 -0.17
C TRP A 45 5.60 -8.37 0.08
N GLY A 46 5.74 -7.33 0.90
CA GLY A 46 6.99 -6.92 1.50
C GLY A 46 7.13 -7.47 2.93
N PHE A 47 7.99 -6.86 3.75
CA PHE A 47 8.08 -7.23 5.16
C PHE A 47 6.98 -6.55 5.99
N GLY A 48 5.81 -7.19 6.00
CA GLY A 48 4.66 -6.83 6.85
C GLY A 48 3.61 -5.94 6.17
N MET A 49 3.65 -5.80 4.85
CA MET A 49 2.73 -4.96 4.08
C MET A 49 2.62 -5.44 2.62
N ALA A 50 1.52 -5.07 1.95
CA ALA A 50 1.42 -5.23 0.51
C ALA A 50 2.32 -4.21 -0.20
N VAL A 51 2.78 -4.58 -1.39
CA VAL A 51 3.56 -3.73 -2.30
C VAL A 51 2.95 -3.83 -3.69
N ASP A 52 2.56 -2.72 -4.29
CA ASP A 52 2.08 -2.67 -5.67
C ASP A 52 3.26 -2.86 -6.62
N ILE A 53 3.20 -3.85 -7.50
CA ILE A 53 4.27 -4.22 -8.46
C ILE A 53 3.93 -3.82 -9.90
N GLN A 54 2.66 -3.57 -10.20
CA GLN A 54 2.21 -3.03 -11.48
C GLN A 54 0.92 -2.21 -11.32
N ARG A 55 0.58 -1.42 -12.34
CA ARG A 55 -0.66 -0.62 -12.35
C ARG A 55 -1.89 -1.49 -12.60
N ASN A 56 -2.96 -1.18 -11.87
CA ASN A 56 -4.30 -1.75 -12.09
C ASN A 56 -5.41 -0.70 -11.92
N GLU A 57 -5.26 0.20 -10.95
CA GLU A 57 -6.11 1.39 -10.76
C GLU A 57 -5.23 2.63 -10.75
N ILE A 58 -5.84 3.82 -10.77
CA ILE A 58 -5.13 5.11 -10.70
C ILE A 58 -4.18 5.20 -9.49
N PHE A 59 -4.58 4.58 -8.37
CA PHE A 59 -3.85 4.60 -7.11
C PHE A 59 -2.89 3.41 -6.92
N HIS A 60 -2.79 2.47 -7.86
CA HIS A 60 -1.85 1.34 -7.80
C HIS A 60 -0.53 1.70 -8.50
N THR A 61 0.22 2.65 -7.94
CA THR A 61 1.53 3.00 -8.47
C THR A 61 2.57 1.95 -8.07
N PRO A 62 3.40 1.44 -9.00
CA PRO A 62 4.47 0.49 -8.64
C PRO A 62 5.38 1.07 -7.56
N GLY A 63 5.60 0.30 -6.49
CA GLY A 63 6.37 0.71 -5.30
C GLY A 63 5.53 1.36 -4.19
N ARG A 64 4.23 1.61 -4.41
CA ARG A 64 3.30 1.94 -3.33
C ARG A 64 3.17 0.76 -2.38
N PHE A 65 3.13 1.02 -1.08
CA PHE A 65 3.06 -0.02 -0.06
C PHE A 65 2.11 0.35 1.08
N GLY A 66 1.51 -0.66 1.70
CA GLY A 66 0.53 -0.45 2.76
C GLY A 66 -0.34 -1.66 3.02
N TRP A 67 -1.47 -1.43 3.66
CA TRP A 67 -2.44 -2.49 3.92
C TRP A 67 -3.85 -1.96 4.15
N THR A 68 -4.82 -2.84 3.91
CA THR A 68 -6.22 -2.63 4.27
C THR A 68 -6.61 -3.56 5.40
N GLY A 69 -7.11 -2.98 6.49
CA GLY A 69 -7.58 -3.68 7.67
C GLY A 69 -9.08 -3.91 7.61
N GLY A 70 -9.50 -5.16 7.84
CA GLY A 70 -10.89 -5.61 7.71
C GLY A 70 -11.91 -4.84 8.57
N HIS A 71 -11.48 -4.12 9.60
CA HIS A 71 -12.36 -3.33 10.48
C HIS A 71 -12.63 -1.89 9.99
N GLY A 72 -12.33 -1.59 8.72
CA GLY A 72 -12.70 -0.31 8.12
C GLY A 72 -11.57 0.69 7.95
N THR A 73 -10.31 0.23 7.94
CA THR A 73 -9.13 1.10 7.81
C THR A 73 -8.34 0.75 6.56
N SER A 74 -7.84 1.74 5.82
CA SER A 74 -6.91 1.53 4.71
C SER A 74 -5.81 2.57 4.77
N ALA A 75 -4.55 2.14 4.66
CA ALA A 75 -3.38 3.01 4.79
C ALA A 75 -2.28 2.59 3.82
N TYR A 76 -1.88 3.50 2.94
CA TYR A 76 -0.79 3.28 1.97
C TYR A 76 0.09 4.51 1.85
N THR A 77 1.38 4.25 1.60
CA THR A 77 2.38 5.26 1.24
C THR A 77 2.76 5.04 -0.21
N ASP A 78 2.74 6.11 -1.00
CA ASP A 78 3.21 6.14 -2.38
C ASP A 78 4.45 7.04 -2.48
N PRO A 79 5.65 6.44 -2.53
CA PRO A 79 6.88 7.22 -2.66
C PRO A 79 7.02 7.94 -4.00
N ALA A 80 6.41 7.42 -5.07
CA ALA A 80 6.50 8.03 -6.40
C ALA A 80 5.70 9.34 -6.45
N GLU A 81 4.55 9.36 -5.78
CA GLU A 81 3.69 10.55 -5.66
C GLU A 81 3.96 11.39 -4.40
N GLY A 82 4.93 10.99 -3.57
CA GLY A 82 5.25 11.71 -2.33
C GLY A 82 4.09 11.75 -1.31
N MET A 83 3.18 10.76 -1.35
CA MET A 83 1.90 10.80 -0.65
C MET A 83 1.80 9.73 0.45
N ILE A 84 1.11 10.05 1.54
CA ILE A 84 0.59 9.07 2.51
C ILE A 84 -0.92 9.27 2.59
N GLY A 85 -1.69 8.24 2.25
CA GLY A 85 -3.14 8.23 2.41
C GLY A 85 -3.55 7.31 3.55
N ILE A 86 -4.46 7.77 4.40
CA ILE A 86 -5.03 6.96 5.47
C ILE A 86 -6.51 7.30 5.59
N ILE A 87 -7.35 6.27 5.58
CA ILE A 87 -8.78 6.39 5.89
C ILE A 87 -9.14 5.50 7.07
N PHE A 88 -9.87 6.07 8.02
CA PHE A 88 -10.50 5.38 9.15
C PHE A 88 -12.00 5.49 9.02
N THR A 89 -12.69 4.35 8.92
CA THR A 89 -14.14 4.28 8.85
C THR A 89 -14.65 3.19 9.79
N PRO A 90 -15.92 3.25 10.24
CA PRO A 90 -16.56 2.13 10.94
C PRO A 90 -17.07 1.04 9.98
N ARG A 91 -16.69 1.05 8.70
CA ARG A 91 -17.21 0.12 7.68
C ARG A 91 -16.32 -1.11 7.57
N MET A 92 -16.71 -2.19 8.25
CA MET A 92 -16.06 -3.50 8.13
C MET A 92 -16.13 -4.05 6.70
N MET A 93 -15.10 -4.79 6.29
CA MET A 93 -15.10 -5.61 5.08
C MET A 93 -15.90 -6.88 5.31
N ASP A 94 -16.92 -7.12 4.50
CA ASP A 94 -17.77 -8.33 4.50
C ASP A 94 -17.52 -9.25 3.29
N SER A 95 -16.58 -8.85 2.41
CA SER A 95 -16.10 -9.60 1.25
C SER A 95 -14.60 -9.40 1.04
N PRO A 96 -13.94 -10.20 0.17
CA PRO A 96 -12.58 -9.92 -0.30
C PRO A 96 -12.46 -8.57 -1.02
N GLU A 97 -13.52 -8.14 -1.71
CA GLU A 97 -13.56 -6.84 -2.36
C GLU A 97 -13.56 -5.70 -1.31
N PRO A 98 -12.79 -4.62 -1.53
CA PRO A 98 -12.79 -3.50 -0.62
C PRO A 98 -14.15 -2.76 -0.63
N PRO A 99 -14.65 -2.30 0.53
CA PRO A 99 -15.81 -1.43 0.60
C PRO A 99 -15.66 -0.22 -0.33
N LYS A 100 -16.74 0.18 -1.00
CA LYS A 100 -16.75 1.30 -1.96
C LYS A 100 -16.14 2.60 -1.38
N VAL A 101 -16.27 2.84 -0.08
CA VAL A 101 -15.66 4.01 0.58
C VAL A 101 -14.13 4.02 0.49
N PHE A 102 -13.47 2.85 0.40
CA PHE A 102 -12.02 2.79 0.21
C PHE A 102 -11.64 3.13 -1.23
N THR A 103 -12.32 2.55 -2.22
CA THR A 103 -12.02 2.82 -3.64
C THR A 103 -12.34 4.26 -3.99
N ASP A 104 -13.46 4.82 -3.51
CA ASP A 104 -13.79 6.23 -3.68
C ASP A 104 -12.73 7.13 -3.04
N PHE A 105 -12.29 6.83 -1.81
CA PHE A 105 -11.23 7.59 -1.15
C PHE A 105 -9.93 7.61 -1.97
N TRP A 106 -9.45 6.43 -2.40
CA TRP A 106 -8.19 6.35 -3.13
C TRP A 106 -8.27 6.99 -4.53
N THR A 107 -9.35 6.75 -5.27
CA THR A 107 -9.55 7.38 -6.58
C THR A 107 -9.64 8.89 -6.47
N LEU A 108 -10.40 9.42 -5.51
CA LEU A 108 -10.53 10.87 -5.32
C LEU A 108 -9.24 11.52 -4.80
N ALA A 109 -8.51 10.85 -3.90
CA ALA A 109 -7.24 11.35 -3.40
C ALA A 109 -6.22 11.51 -4.54
N TYR A 110 -6.08 10.51 -5.41
CA TYR A 110 -5.18 10.59 -6.56
C TYR A 110 -5.68 11.57 -7.62
N GLY A 111 -6.99 11.61 -7.89
CA GLY A 111 -7.57 12.55 -8.86
C GLY A 111 -7.49 14.02 -8.43
N ALA A 112 -7.24 14.30 -7.15
CA ALA A 112 -7.05 15.65 -6.63
C ALA A 112 -5.58 16.12 -6.64
N MET A 113 -4.64 15.31 -7.13
CA MET A 113 -3.21 15.66 -7.19
C MET A 113 -2.85 16.50 -8.45
N GLU A 114 -3.84 17.16 -9.05
CA GLU A 114 -3.70 18.10 -10.19
C GLU A 114 -3.91 19.55 -9.76
#